data_AF-A0A2A4UJT6-F1
#
_entry.id   AF-A0A2A4UJT6-F1
#
_cell.length_a   1.000
_cell.length_b   1.000
_cell.length_c   1.000
_cell.angle_alpha   90.00
_cell.angle_beta   90.00
_cell.angle_gamma   90.00
#
_symmetry.space_group_name_H-M   'P 1'
#
loop_
_entity.id
_entity.type
_entity.pdbx_description
1 polymer ?
#
loop_
_entity_poly.entity_id
_entity_poly.type
_entity_poly.pdbx_seq_one_letter_code
_entity_poly.pdbx_strand_id
1 'polypeptide(L)'
;MNKFNSVVIVALVSFAFFSVPVVYAGAPDVYVVYLAKDKKLGKSVALAIANMLPESSRVKSYNATILLVSDYSGKQKTAARLSKAKLVVFVKGRHSPAEVLDSNDFDNLVQVQSISDEDLAKVRENFQGIE
;
A
#
# COMPACT_ATOMS: atom_id res chain seq x y z
N MET A 1 -42.39 38.22 6.59
CA MET A 1 -41.86 37.03 5.88
C MET A 1 -40.34 36.91 6.06
N ASN A 2 -39.82 36.73 7.29
CA ASN A 2 -38.35 36.78 7.54
C ASN A 2 -37.76 35.61 8.34
N LYS A 3 -38.54 34.62 8.79
CA LYS A 3 -38.04 33.55 9.68
C LYS A 3 -37.67 32.24 8.96
N PHE A 4 -38.13 32.04 7.72
CA PHE A 4 -37.87 30.82 6.96
C PHE A 4 -36.45 30.78 6.36
N ASN A 5 -35.89 31.93 5.99
CA ASN A 5 -34.57 32.01 5.36
C ASN A 5 -33.41 31.79 6.35
N SER A 6 -33.59 32.08 7.64
CA SER A 6 -32.53 31.91 8.64
C SER A 6 -32.29 30.43 9.00
N VAL A 7 -33.34 29.59 8.97
CA VAL A 7 -33.22 28.17 9.33
C VAL A 7 -32.43 27.39 8.28
N VAL A 8 -32.59 27.74 6.99
CA VAL A 8 -31.87 27.09 5.89
C VAL A 8 -30.37 27.42 5.92
N ILE A 9 -30.01 28.65 6.29
CA ILE A 9 -28.60 29.08 6.36
C ILE A 9 -27.86 28.38 7.53
N VAL A 10 -28.52 28.20 8.68
CA VAL A 10 -27.91 27.51 9.84
C VAL A 10 -27.70 26.01 9.56
N ALA A 11 -28.62 25.37 8.83
CA ALA A 11 -28.46 23.98 8.42
C ALA A 11 -27.31 23.79 7.40
N LEU A 12 -27.13 24.73 6.46
CA LEU A 12 -26.08 24.65 5.45
C LEU A 12 -24.67 24.83 6.04
N VAL A 13 -24.53 25.71 7.04
CA VAL A 13 -23.25 25.95 7.71
C VAL A 13 -22.86 24.74 8.59
N SER A 14 -23.83 24.05 9.17
CA SER A 14 -23.57 22.87 10.03
C SER A 14 -23.05 21.65 9.27
N PHE A 15 -23.39 21.51 7.98
CA PHE A 15 -22.92 20.38 7.16
C PHE A 15 -21.46 20.53 6.68
N ALA A 16 -20.96 21.77 6.60
CA ALA A 16 -19.61 22.05 6.11
C ALA A 16 -18.49 21.74 7.12
N PHE A 17 -18.79 21.65 8.42
CA PHE A 17 -17.77 21.42 9.45
C PHE A 17 -17.41 19.94 9.68
N PHE A 18 -18.17 18.98 9.16
CA PHE A 18 -17.92 17.56 9.43
C PHE A 18 -17.14 16.82 8.33
N SER A 19 -16.79 17.48 7.23
CA SER A 19 -16.10 16.84 6.12
C SER A 19 -14.69 17.39 5.96
N VAL A 20 -13.86 17.26 7.00
CA VAL A 20 -12.41 17.41 6.82
C VAL A 20 -11.92 16.07 6.25
N PRO A 21 -11.50 16.00 4.97
CA PRO A 21 -10.87 14.79 4.47
C PRO A 21 -9.61 14.59 5.30
N VAL A 22 -9.55 13.51 6.08
CA VAL A 22 -8.35 13.14 6.80
C VAL A 22 -7.31 12.74 5.75
N VAL A 23 -6.48 13.71 5.36
CA VAL A 23 -5.37 13.48 4.45
C VAL A 23 -4.29 12.73 5.23
N TYR A 24 -4.36 11.40 5.18
CA TYR A 24 -3.33 10.53 5.73
C TYR A 24 -2.03 10.66 4.91
N ALA A 25 -1.15 11.57 5.32
CA ALA A 25 0.12 11.86 4.66
C ALA A 25 1.24 10.83 4.94
N GLY A 26 0.99 9.80 5.77
CA GLY A 26 1.99 8.78 6.13
C GLY A 26 2.20 7.72 5.05
N ALA A 27 3.39 7.11 5.00
CA ALA A 27 3.66 5.91 4.21
C ALA A 27 2.72 4.76 4.62
N PRO A 28 2.25 3.91 3.70
CA PRO A 28 1.41 2.77 4.04
C PRO A 28 2.18 1.78 4.91
N ASP A 29 1.47 1.00 5.70
CA ASP A 29 2.07 -0.02 6.56
C ASP A 29 2.66 -1.16 5.73
N VAL A 30 1.99 -1.57 4.64
CA VAL A 30 2.48 -2.64 3.76
C VAL A 30 2.46 -2.20 2.29
N TYR A 31 3.58 -2.40 1.61
CA TYR A 31 3.65 -2.30 0.15
C TYR A 31 3.71 -3.67 -0.49
N VAL A 32 2.75 -3.97 -1.36
CA VAL A 32 2.76 -5.18 -2.20
C VAL A 32 3.27 -4.83 -3.58
N VAL A 33 4.49 -5.24 -3.88
CA VAL A 33 5.21 -4.92 -5.11
C VAL A 33 5.09 -6.08 -6.08
N TYR A 34 4.69 -5.79 -7.31
CA TYR A 34 4.50 -6.78 -8.37
C TYR A 34 4.95 -6.21 -9.72
N LEU A 35 5.21 -7.09 -10.70
CA LEU A 35 5.45 -6.68 -12.08
C LEU A 35 4.14 -6.71 -12.89
N ALA A 36 4.00 -5.85 -13.90
CA ALA A 36 2.80 -5.70 -14.70
C ALA A 36 2.31 -7.02 -15.32
N LYS A 37 3.24 -7.92 -15.66
CA LYS A 37 2.97 -9.28 -16.17
C LYS A 37 2.26 -10.16 -15.14
N ASP A 38 2.52 -9.93 -13.86
CA ASP A 38 1.93 -10.64 -12.71
C ASP A 38 0.86 -9.80 -11.99
N LYS A 39 0.28 -8.77 -12.65
CA LYS A 39 -0.69 -7.84 -12.06
C LYS A 39 -1.90 -8.51 -11.41
N LYS A 40 -2.41 -9.59 -11.99
CA LYS A 40 -3.55 -10.33 -11.41
C LYS A 40 -3.17 -10.92 -10.06
N LEU A 41 -2.06 -11.65 -10.02
CA LEU A 41 -1.51 -12.23 -8.80
C LEU A 41 -1.20 -11.14 -7.76
N GLY A 42 -0.51 -10.07 -8.17
CA GLY A 42 -0.17 -8.96 -7.27
C GLY A 42 -1.39 -8.29 -6.63
N LYS A 43 -2.47 -8.10 -7.39
CA LYS A 43 -3.73 -7.57 -6.83
C LYS A 43 -4.41 -8.56 -5.89
N SER A 44 -4.45 -9.84 -6.24
CA SER A 44 -5.08 -10.86 -5.40
C SER A 44 -4.32 -11.07 -4.09
N VAL A 45 -2.99 -11.07 -4.12
CA VAL A 45 -2.13 -11.09 -2.92
C VAL A 45 -2.37 -9.85 -2.06
N ALA A 46 -2.41 -8.65 -2.67
CA ALA A 46 -2.67 -7.43 -1.93
C ALA A 46 -4.04 -7.44 -1.23
N LEU A 47 -5.07 -7.97 -1.88
CA LEU A 47 -6.40 -8.11 -1.29
C LEU A 47 -6.42 -9.14 -0.16
N ALA A 48 -5.74 -10.28 -0.33
CA ALA A 48 -5.62 -11.30 0.71
C ALA A 48 -4.90 -10.75 1.96
N ILE A 49 -3.80 -10.02 1.77
CA ILE A 49 -3.06 -9.38 2.87
C ILE A 49 -3.92 -8.31 3.55
N ALA A 50 -4.64 -7.49 2.79
CA ALA A 50 -5.53 -6.47 3.34
C ALA A 50 -6.66 -7.07 4.20
N ASN A 51 -7.21 -8.22 3.79
CA ASN A 51 -8.24 -8.92 4.55
C ASN A 51 -7.67 -9.66 5.78
N MET A 52 -6.38 -9.99 5.77
CA MET A 52 -5.71 -10.74 6.84
C MET A 52 -5.24 -9.83 7.98
N LEU A 53 -4.81 -8.61 7.64
CA LEU A 53 -4.27 -7.63 8.58
C LEU A 53 -5.39 -6.84 9.28
N PRO A 54 -5.11 -6.23 10.45
CA PRO A 54 -6.08 -5.36 11.12
C PRO A 54 -6.58 -4.27 10.17
N GLU A 55 -7.88 -3.89 10.24
CA GLU A 55 -8.48 -2.87 9.36
C GLU A 55 -7.79 -1.51 9.41
N SER A 56 -7.06 -1.22 10.50
CA SER A 56 -6.23 -0.02 10.64
C SER A 56 -4.97 -0.04 9.77
N SER A 57 -4.56 -1.20 9.24
CA SER A 57 -3.35 -1.39 8.46
C SER A 57 -3.56 -0.95 7.01
N ARG A 58 -2.71 -0.05 6.52
CA ARG A 58 -2.80 0.44 5.14
C ARG A 58 -1.96 -0.42 4.22
N VAL A 59 -2.62 -1.23 3.40
CA VAL A 59 -1.98 -2.04 2.35
C VAL A 59 -2.11 -1.34 1.01
N LYS A 60 -0.98 -1.12 0.33
CA LYS A 60 -0.96 -0.51 -1.01
C LYS A 60 -0.19 -1.38 -1.99
N SER A 61 -0.71 -1.52 -3.19
CA SER A 61 -0.03 -2.26 -4.25
C SER A 61 0.77 -1.34 -5.17
N TYR A 62 1.91 -1.81 -5.68
CA TYR A 62 2.83 -1.06 -6.53
C TYR A 62 3.31 -1.90 -7.71
N ASN A 63 3.17 -1.35 -8.91
CA ASN A 63 3.65 -1.99 -10.15
C ASN A 63 5.09 -1.56 -10.44
N ALA A 64 6.07 -2.42 -10.12
CA ALA A 64 7.49 -2.14 -10.32
C ALA A 64 7.92 -2.07 -11.79
N THR A 65 7.10 -2.50 -12.75
CA THR A 65 7.40 -2.36 -14.19
C THR A 65 7.54 -0.89 -14.61
N ILE A 66 6.90 0.05 -13.90
CA ILE A 66 7.07 1.49 -14.17
C ILE A 66 8.52 1.96 -13.99
N LEU A 67 9.31 1.23 -13.20
CA LEU A 67 10.71 1.53 -12.95
C LEU A 67 11.65 1.03 -14.05
N LEU A 68 11.19 0.18 -14.96
CA LEU A 68 11.99 -0.27 -16.10
C LEU A 68 12.31 0.87 -17.07
N VAL A 69 11.44 1.88 -17.14
CA VAL A 69 11.61 3.09 -17.97
C VAL A 69 12.15 4.28 -17.16
N SER A 70 12.37 4.09 -15.86
CA SER A 70 12.92 5.12 -14.98
C SER A 70 14.44 5.09 -15.02
N ASP A 71 15.04 6.27 -14.87
CA ASP A 71 16.48 6.39 -14.67
C ASP A 71 16.91 5.82 -13.31
N TYR A 72 18.22 5.75 -13.08
CA TYR A 72 18.78 5.27 -11.81
C TYR A 72 18.24 6.08 -10.61
N SER A 73 18.10 7.41 -10.75
CA SER A 73 17.55 8.27 -9.70
C SER A 73 16.11 7.89 -9.35
N GLY A 74 15.27 7.60 -10.35
CA GLY A 74 13.88 7.19 -10.14
C GLY A 74 13.76 5.86 -9.38
N LYS A 75 14.66 4.91 -9.65
CA LYS A 75 14.72 3.63 -8.93
C LYS A 75 15.09 3.84 -7.46
N GLN A 76 16.15 4.61 -7.18
CA GLN A 76 16.56 4.92 -5.81
C GLN A 76 15.48 5.66 -5.01
N LYS A 77 14.82 6.66 -5.61
CA LYS A 77 13.71 7.38 -4.97
C LYS A 77 12.55 6.46 -4.62
N THR A 78 12.31 5.46 -5.45
CA THR A 78 11.25 4.49 -5.21
C THR A 78 11.63 3.49 -4.14
N ALA A 79 12.84 2.95 -4.17
CA ALA A 79 13.38 2.10 -3.10
C ALA A 79 13.30 2.83 -1.74
N ALA A 80 13.80 4.07 -1.67
CA ALA A 80 13.72 4.92 -0.48
C ALA A 80 12.29 5.28 -0.03
N ARG A 81 11.29 5.17 -0.91
CA ARG A 81 9.88 5.36 -0.55
C ARG A 81 9.29 4.06 -0.01
N LEU A 82 9.59 2.94 -0.65
CA LEU A 82 9.09 1.62 -0.26
C LEU A 82 9.68 1.18 1.08
N SER A 83 10.96 1.49 1.35
CA SER A 83 11.62 1.22 2.63
C SER A 83 11.02 1.96 3.84
N LYS A 84 10.18 2.98 3.61
CA LYS A 84 9.45 3.67 4.68
C LYS A 84 8.20 2.93 5.14
N ALA A 85 7.74 1.91 4.41
CA ALA A 85 6.68 1.06 4.89
C ALA A 85 7.19 0.16 6.02
N LYS A 86 6.27 -0.34 6.86
CA LYS A 86 6.62 -1.34 7.88
C LYS A 86 6.97 -2.67 7.26
N LEU A 87 6.36 -3.03 6.12
CA LEU A 87 6.68 -4.25 5.40
C LEU A 87 6.62 -4.04 3.90
N VAL A 88 7.59 -4.60 3.19
CA VAL A 88 7.58 -4.70 1.73
C VAL A 88 7.36 -6.15 1.35
N VAL A 89 6.42 -6.41 0.46
CA VAL A 89 6.07 -7.76 0.00
C VAL A 89 6.31 -7.84 -1.51
N PHE A 90 7.28 -8.64 -1.92
CA PHE A 90 7.53 -8.91 -3.34
C PHE A 90 6.72 -10.11 -3.80
N VAL A 91 5.86 -9.88 -4.78
CA VAL A 91 5.09 -10.94 -5.42
C VAL A 91 5.92 -11.54 -6.55
N LYS A 92 6.50 -12.70 -6.27
CA LYS A 92 7.31 -13.49 -7.19
C LYS A 92 6.41 -14.43 -7.97
N GLY A 93 5.79 -13.91 -9.02
CA GLY A 93 5.01 -14.71 -9.97
C GLY A 93 5.93 -15.47 -10.92
N ARG A 94 5.72 -15.28 -12.24
CA ARG A 94 6.70 -15.78 -13.22
C ARG A 94 7.97 -14.93 -13.26
N HIS A 95 7.86 -13.67 -12.86
CA HIS A 95 8.96 -12.72 -12.77
C HIS A 95 9.05 -12.18 -11.35
N SER A 96 10.24 -11.72 -10.97
CA SER A 96 10.48 -11.16 -9.64
C SER A 96 10.64 -9.64 -9.72
N PRO A 97 9.98 -8.85 -8.86
CA PRO A 97 10.30 -7.43 -8.69
C PRO A 97 11.78 -7.18 -8.38
N ALA A 98 12.49 -8.18 -7.86
CA ALA A 98 13.95 -8.15 -7.63
C ALA A 98 14.78 -7.93 -8.91
N GLU A 99 14.20 -8.13 -10.09
CA GLU A 99 14.85 -7.82 -11.38
C GLU A 99 15.03 -6.30 -11.60
N VAL A 100 14.27 -5.47 -10.87
CA VAL A 100 14.21 -4.01 -11.08
C VAL A 100 14.59 -3.21 -9.84
N LEU A 101 14.32 -3.77 -8.66
CA LEU A 101 14.64 -3.22 -7.35
C LEU A 101 15.56 -4.19 -6.63
N ASP A 102 16.65 -3.71 -6.03
CA ASP A 102 17.51 -4.60 -5.25
C ASP A 102 16.78 -5.01 -3.97
N SER A 103 16.77 -6.32 -3.67
CA SER A 103 16.17 -6.83 -2.44
C SER A 103 16.95 -6.37 -1.20
N ASN A 104 18.23 -6.04 -1.35
CA ASN A 104 19.09 -5.52 -0.30
C ASN A 104 18.74 -4.08 0.12
N ASP A 105 17.92 -3.36 -0.66
CA ASP A 105 17.46 -2.01 -0.31
C ASP A 105 16.36 -2.03 0.79
N PHE A 106 15.93 -3.21 1.23
CA PHE A 106 14.78 -3.40 2.11
C PHE A 106 15.10 -4.36 3.27
N ASP A 107 15.23 -3.82 4.48
CA ASP A 107 15.45 -4.62 5.70
C ASP A 107 14.23 -5.48 6.09
N ASN A 108 13.06 -5.08 5.60
CA ASN A 108 11.74 -5.63 5.95
C ASN A 108 11.02 -6.21 4.72
N LEU A 109 11.72 -7.04 3.95
CA LEU A 109 11.22 -7.65 2.73
C LEU A 109 10.75 -9.09 2.94
N VAL A 110 9.53 -9.39 2.50
CA VAL A 110 9.01 -10.75 2.38
C VAL A 110 8.72 -11.06 0.92
N GLN A 111 9.12 -12.25 0.46
CA GLN A 111 8.81 -12.72 -0.89
C GLN A 111 7.70 -13.77 -0.82
N VAL A 112 6.65 -13.59 -1.62
CA VAL A 112 5.51 -14.51 -1.73
C VAL A 112 5.32 -14.94 -3.18
N GLN A 113 5.00 -16.19 -3.41
CA GLN A 113 4.75 -16.72 -4.76
C GLN A 113 3.28 -16.94 -5.04
N SER A 114 2.47 -17.08 -3.99
CA SER A 114 1.08 -17.47 -4.09
C SER A 114 0.24 -16.86 -2.96
N ILE A 115 -1.05 -17.21 -2.95
CA ILE A 115 -1.99 -16.90 -1.87
C ILE A 115 -2.19 -18.19 -1.04
N SER A 116 -1.08 -18.88 -0.73
CA SER A 116 -1.12 -20.03 0.17
C SER A 116 -1.13 -19.56 1.62
N ASP A 117 -1.67 -20.39 2.51
CA ASP A 117 -1.69 -20.08 3.94
C ASP A 117 -0.26 -19.91 4.50
N GLU A 118 0.71 -20.66 3.96
CA GLU A 118 2.13 -20.51 4.31
C GLU A 118 2.70 -19.14 3.94
N ASP A 119 2.41 -18.66 2.72
CA ASP A 119 2.90 -17.36 2.26
C ASP A 119 2.25 -16.21 3.05
N LEU A 120 0.97 -16.33 3.37
CA LEU A 120 0.25 -15.34 4.18
C LEU A 120 0.69 -15.35 5.65
N ALA A 121 0.96 -16.53 6.22
CA ALA A 121 1.51 -16.67 7.57
C ALA A 121 2.86 -15.96 7.70
N LYS A 122 3.77 -16.15 6.73
CA LYS A 122 5.06 -15.42 6.70
C LYS A 122 4.86 -13.91 6.71
N VAL A 123 3.93 -13.40 5.91
CA VAL A 123 3.62 -11.96 5.88
C VAL A 123 3.12 -11.48 7.25
N ARG A 124 2.24 -12.26 7.90
CA ARG A 124 1.71 -11.92 9.23
C ARG A 124 2.80 -11.91 10.30
N GLU A 125 3.62 -12.94 10.35
CA GLU A 125 4.72 -13.06 11.33
C GLU A 125 5.71 -11.90 11.19
N ASN A 126 6.13 -11.60 9.96
CA ASN A 126 7.04 -10.48 9.71
C ASN A 126 6.38 -9.14 10.01
N PHE A 127 5.08 -8.98 9.74
CA PHE A 127 4.37 -7.75 10.09
C PHE A 127 4.28 -7.52 11.60
N GLN A 128 4.14 -8.59 12.39
CA GLN A 128 4.04 -8.51 13.86
C GLN A 128 5.41 -8.40 14.54
N GLY A 129 6.47 -8.95 13.94
CA GLY A 129 7.83 -8.89 14.49
C GLY A 129 8.55 -7.56 14.29
N ILE A 130 7.92 -6.59 13.61
CA ILE A 130 8.48 -5.26 13.35
C ILE A 130 7.89 -4.30 14.39
N GLU A 131 8.57 -4.20 15.54
CA GLU A 131 8.29 -3.24 16.62
C GLU A 131 8.95 -1.88 16.36
#